data_AF-A0A2N7PMC7-F1
#
_entry.id   AF-A0A2N7PMC7-F1
#
_cell.length_a   1.000
_cell.length_b   1.000
_cell.length_c   1.000
_cell.angle_alpha   90.00
_cell.angle_beta   90.00
_cell.angle_gamma   90.00
#
_symmetry.space_group_name_H-M   'P 1'
#
loop_
_entity.id
_entity.type
_entity.pdbx_description
1 polymer ?
#
loop_
_entity_poly.entity_id
_entity_poly.type
_entity_poly.pdbx_seq_one_letter_code
_entity_poly.pdbx_strand_id
1 'polypeptide(L)' 'MIKEKSYLKPTELGKEVCEFLAKRFPKFLDYKFTSQMEGDLEEIAENKKTYQEIVSFNYEILKNYLEKS' A
#
# COMPACT_ATOMS: atom_id res chain seq x y z
N MET A 1 4.53 -2.44 -17.23
CA MET A 1 3.74 -1.46 -18.01
C MET A 1 4.43 -1.22 -19.34
N ILE A 2 3.69 -0.99 -20.41
CA ILE A 2 4.24 -0.68 -21.74
C ILE A 2 3.78 0.73 -22.10
N LYS A 3 4.71 1.57 -22.54
CA LYS A 3 4.41 2.92 -23.04
C LYS A 3 4.04 2.81 -24.52
N GLU A 4 2.79 3.10 -24.85
CA GLU A 4 2.32 3.18 -26.24
C GLU A 4 1.98 4.64 -26.54
N LYS A 5 2.82 5.30 -27.34
CA LYS A 5 2.73 6.75 -27.61
C LYS A 5 2.73 7.56 -26.31
N SER A 6 1.61 8.22 -26.00
CA SER A 6 1.38 9.04 -24.80
C SER A 6 0.56 8.34 -23.73
N TYR A 7 0.25 7.06 -23.90
CA TYR A 7 -0.56 6.28 -22.95
C TYR A 7 0.28 5.20 -22.26
N LEU A 8 -0.06 4.91 -21.01
CA LEU A 8 0.48 3.79 -20.25
C LEU A 8 -0.53 2.64 -20.29
N LYS A 9 -0.10 1.50 -20.82
CA LYS A 9 -0.91 0.28 -20.85
C LYS A 9 -0.39 -0.72 -19.79
N PRO A 10 -1.26 -1.22 -18.90
CA PRO A 10 -0.88 -2.29 -17.99
C PRO A 10 -0.58 -3.57 -18.78
N THR A 11 0.45 -4.30 -18.36
CA THR A 11 0.77 -5.64 -18.88
C THR A 11 -0.26 -6.64 -18.34
N GLU A 12 -0.46 -7.76 -19.02
CA GLU A 12 -1.37 -8.82 -18.52
C GLU A 12 -0.95 -9.30 -17.13
N LEU A 13 0.34 -9.64 -16.95
CA LEU A 13 0.90 -9.94 -15.65
C LEU A 13 0.65 -8.84 -14.61
N GLY A 14 0.73 -7.57 -15.02
CA GLY A 14 0.48 -6.44 -14.13
C GLY A 14 -0.97 -6.39 -13.65
N LYS A 15 -1.92 -6.69 -14.53
CA LYS A 15 -3.33 -6.81 -14.17
C LYS A 15 -3.57 -7.95 -13.20
N GLU A 16 -3.02 -9.14 -13.48
CA GLU A 16 -3.17 -10.31 -12.63
C GLU A 16 -2.60 -10.08 -11.23
N VAL A 17 -1.39 -9.50 -11.14
CA VAL A 17 -0.78 -9.14 -9.85
C VAL A 17 -1.62 -8.11 -9.11
N CYS A 18 -2.09 -7.05 -9.79
CA CYS A 18 -2.96 -6.04 -9.17
C CYS A 18 -4.28 -6.65 -8.66
N GLU A 19 -4.91 -7.54 -9.42
CA GLU A 19 -6.14 -8.22 -8.99
C GLU A 19 -5.88 -9.13 -7.78
N PHE A 20 -4.78 -9.87 -7.77
CA PHE A 20 -4.37 -10.68 -6.62
C PHE A 20 -4.17 -9.81 -5.37
N LEU A 21 -3.40 -8.73 -5.49
CA LEU A 21 -3.13 -7.82 -4.38
C LEU A 21 -4.40 -7.13 -3.88
N ALA A 22 -5.29 -6.70 -4.77
CA ALA A 22 -6.56 -6.07 -4.40
C ALA A 22 -7.48 -7.03 -3.63
N LYS A 23 -7.51 -8.30 -4.01
CA LYS A 23 -8.31 -9.33 -3.32
C LYS A 23 -7.68 -9.72 -1.98
N ARG A 24 -6.36 -9.84 -1.92
CA ARG A 24 -5.63 -10.39 -0.77
C ARG A 24 -5.32 -9.34 0.31
N PHE A 25 -5.00 -8.13 -0.11
CA PHE A 25 -4.56 -7.02 0.77
C PHE A 25 -5.37 -5.75 0.51
N PRO A 26 -6.72 -5.78 0.58
CA PRO A 26 -7.58 -4.67 0.18
C PRO A 26 -7.28 -3.36 0.91
N LYS A 27 -6.89 -3.42 2.20
CA LYS A 27 -6.54 -2.22 2.96
C LYS A 27 -5.26 -1.55 2.45
N PHE A 28 -4.27 -2.31 1.98
CA PHE A 28 -3.04 -1.74 1.43
C PHE A 28 -3.22 -1.13 0.03
N LEU A 29 -4.29 -1.48 -0.68
CA LEU A 29 -4.66 -0.86 -1.95
C LEU A 29 -5.80 0.17 -1.84
N ASP A 30 -6.22 0.51 -0.62
CA ASP A 30 -7.24 1.52 -0.37
C ASP A 30 -6.64 2.94 -0.39
N TYR A 31 -7.24 3.84 -1.17
CA TYR A 31 -6.75 5.22 -1.32
C TYR A 31 -6.73 6.00 0.01
N LYS A 32 -7.68 5.77 0.91
CA LYS A 32 -7.71 6.46 2.20
C LYS A 32 -6.58 5.96 3.09
N PHE A 33 -6.29 4.67 3.05
CA PHE A 33 -5.16 4.10 3.77
C PHE A 33 -3.82 4.68 3.27
N THR A 34 -3.65 4.82 1.94
CA THR A 34 -2.47 5.51 1.38
C THR A 34 -2.38 6.95 1.89
N SER A 35 -3.47 7.71 1.83
CA SER A 35 -3.49 9.11 2.31
C SER A 35 -3.21 9.21 3.81
N GLN A 36 -3.69 8.24 4.61
CA GLN A 36 -3.40 8.19 6.04
C GLN A 36 -1.91 7.93 6.28
N MET A 37 -1.31 6.99 5.55
CA MET A 37 0.10 6.66 5.69
C MET A 37 0.99 7.86 5.34
N GLU A 38 0.67 8.62 4.29
CA GLU A 38 1.39 9.87 3.98
C GLU A 38 1.29 10.89 5.12
N GLY A 39 0.10 11.06 5.73
CA GLY A 39 -0.07 11.93 6.90
C GLY A 39 0.75 11.46 8.12
N ASP A 40 0.79 10.15 8.36
CA ASP A 40 1.60 9.55 9.42
C ASP A 40 3.11 9.79 9.19
N LEU A 41 3.57 9.76 7.93
CA LEU A 41 4.96 10.07 7.57
C LEU A 41 5.29 11.56 7.79
N GLU A 42 4.35 12.46 7.49
CA GLU A 42 4.51 13.89 7.75
C GLU A 42 4.59 14.18 9.26
N GLU A 43 3.76 13.53 10.08
CA GLU A 43 3.84 13.64 11.54
C GLU A 43 5.19 13.13 12.11
N ILE A 44 5.82 12.14 11.48
CA ILE A 44 7.19 11.72 11.83
C ILE A 44 8.19 12.83 11.50
N ALA A 45 8.10 13.44 10.31
CA ALA A 45 8.97 14.52 9.90
C ALA A 45 8.86 15.75 10.82
N GLU A 46 7.66 16.00 11.35
CA GLU A 46 7.38 17.07 12.33
C GLU A 46 7.71 16.69 13.78
N ASN A 47 8.29 15.50 14.03
CA ASN A 47 8.58 14.95 15.36
C ASN A 47 7.35 14.81 16.28
N LYS A 48 6.15 14.63 15.70
CA LYS A 48 4.88 14.40 16.42
C LYS A 48 4.61 12.93 16.68
N LYS A 49 5.15 12.03 15.84
CA LYS A 49 5.10 10.57 15.99
C LYS A 49 6.47 9.95 15.75
N THR A 50 6.68 8.73 16.24
CA THR A 50 7.88 7.96 15.99
C THR A 50 7.69 6.98 14.83
N TYR A 51 8.77 6.67 14.10
CA TYR A 51 8.70 5.70 13.01
C TYR A 51 8.31 4.30 13.51
N GLN A 52 8.72 3.94 14.74
CA GLN A 52 8.41 2.64 15.33
C GLN A 52 6.90 2.46 15.50
N GLU A 53 6.19 3.48 15.99
CA GLU A 53 4.74 3.42 16.17
C GLU A 53 4.02 3.15 14.84
N ILE A 54 4.40 3.88 13.78
CA ILE A 54 3.79 3.74 12.46
C ILE A 54 4.12 2.38 11.83
N VAL A 55 5.39 1.97 11.87
CA VAL A 55 5.82 0.68 11.29
C VAL A 55 5.17 -0.49 12.02
N SER A 56 5.13 -0.48 13.36
CA SER A 56 4.49 -1.54 14.14
C SER A 56 3.00 -1.65 13.82
N PHE A 57 2.27 -0.54 13.74
CA PHE A 57 0.84 -0.55 13.38
C PHE A 57 0.60 -1.17 12.00
N ASN A 58 1.36 -0.75 10.99
CA ASN A 58 1.24 -1.26 9.62
C ASN A 58 1.65 -2.74 9.53
N TYR A 59 2.69 -3.14 10.27
CA TYR A 59 3.15 -4.53 10.31
C TYR A 59 2.10 -5.46 10.90
N GLU A 60 1.41 -5.08 11.98
CA GLU A 60 0.32 -5.90 12.54
C GLU A 60 -0.82 -6.10 11.54
N ILE A 61 -1.17 -5.07 10.76
CA ILE A 61 -2.16 -5.22 9.68
C ILE A 61 -1.68 -6.24 8.64
N LEU A 62 -0.43 -6.12 8.19
CA LEU A 62 0.15 -7.03 7.21
C LEU A 62 0.21 -8.47 7.73
N LYS A 63 0.68 -8.66 8.97
CA LYS A 63 0.77 -9.96 9.63
C LYS A 63 -0.61 -10.65 9.67
N ASN A 64 -1.65 -9.92 10.03
CA ASN A 64 -3.03 -10.44 9.99
C ASN A 64 -3.48 -10.90 8.59
N TYR A 65 -3.03 -10.25 7.51
CA TYR A 65 -3.32 -10.69 6.15
C TYR A 65 -2.56 -11.97 5.75
N LEU A 66 -1.32 -12.11 6.24
CA LEU A 66 -0.46 -13.25 5.96
C LEU A 66 -0.90 -14.50 6.74
N GLU A 67 -1.31 -14.35 7.99
CA GLU A 67 -1.78 -15.46 8.84
C GLU A 67 -3.14 -16.02 8.39
N LYS A 68 -3.95 -15.21 7.72
CA LYS A 68 -5.24 -15.64 7.13
C LYS A 68 -5.08 -16.33 5.77
N SER A 69 -3.86 -16.73 5.37
CA SER A 69 -3.54 -17.25 4.02
C SER A 69 -3.38 -18.75 3.93
#